data_AF-A0A125RDS6-F1
#
_entry.id   AF-A0A125RDS6-F1
#
_cell.length_a   1.000
_cell.length_b   1.000
_cell.length_c   1.000
_cell.angle_alpha   90.00
_cell.angle_beta   90.00
_cell.angle_gamma   90.00
#
_symmetry.space_group_name_H-M   'P 1'
#
loop_
_entity.id
_entity.type
_entity.pdbx_description
1 polymer ?
#
loop_
_entity_poly.entity_id
_entity_poly.type
_entity_poly.pdbx_seq_one_letter_code
_entity_poly.pdbx_strand_id
1 'polypeptide(L)'
;MIINFSDKTIKGYIDKDLSEDDENLILELLEKYHVYLWIFDEYHCKSNARDPDDLEGYDWYLEMVFNGDVIWHLFGYNEYPDTYVHLAREIIEITGMDLLEINTISDEDMKLFNKFGDNILSK
;
A
#
# COMPACT_ATOMS: atom_id res chain seq x y z
N MET A 1 -5.02 7.93 -1.53
CA MET A 1 -6.20 7.73 -0.63
C MET A 1 -5.88 8.34 0.73
N ILE A 2 -6.86 8.92 1.42
CA ILE A 2 -6.69 9.51 2.76
C ILE A 2 -7.56 8.74 3.75
N ILE A 3 -6.95 8.21 4.81
CA ILE A 3 -7.64 7.53 5.92
C ILE A 3 -7.47 8.42 7.15
N ASN A 4 -8.57 8.95 7.67
CA ASN A 4 -8.57 9.82 8.83
C ASN A 4 -9.25 9.11 10.01
N PHE A 5 -8.42 8.55 10.91
CA PHE A 5 -8.86 7.88 12.13
C PHE A 5 -9.42 8.88 13.16
N SER A 6 -8.95 10.13 13.15
CA SER A 6 -9.44 11.17 14.07
C SER A 6 -10.88 11.57 13.74
N ASP A 7 -11.16 11.82 12.46
CA ASP A 7 -12.49 12.19 11.98
C ASP A 7 -13.33 10.97 11.58
N LYS A 8 -12.79 9.76 11.70
CA LYS A 8 -13.42 8.49 11.30
C LYS A 8 -13.93 8.50 9.86
N THR A 9 -13.08 8.89 8.91
CA THR A 9 -13.45 8.94 7.48
C THR A 9 -12.36 8.39 6.56
N ILE A 10 -12.76 7.84 5.43
CA ILE A 10 -11.91 7.61 4.25
C ILE A 10 -12.32 8.62 3.19
N LYS A 11 -11.35 9.23 2.52
CA LYS A 11 -11.55 10.14 1.37
C LYS A 11 -10.66 9.76 0.19
N GLY A 12 -11.18 9.96 -1.02
CA GLY A 12 -10.43 9.75 -2.25
C GLY A 12 -11.25 8.99 -3.31
N TYR A 13 -10.82 7.77 -3.65
CA TYR A 13 -11.56 6.90 -4.57
C TYR A 13 -12.94 6.50 -4.05
N ILE A 14 -13.07 6.45 -2.72
CA ILE A 14 -14.32 6.27 -2.02
C ILE A 14 -14.35 7.26 -0.85
N ASP A 15 -15.52 7.84 -0.63
CA ASP A 15 -15.82 8.63 0.55
C ASP A 15 -16.72 7.79 1.46
N LYS A 16 -16.27 7.51 2.68
CA LYS A 16 -16.97 6.64 3.63
C LYS A 16 -16.66 7.02 5.08
N ASP A 17 -17.65 6.91 5.97
CA ASP A 17 -17.44 6.95 7.42
C ASP A 17 -16.91 5.59 7.94
N LEU A 18 -15.92 5.64 8.83
CA LEU A 18 -15.30 4.48 9.44
C LEU A 18 -16.12 3.99 10.64
N SER A 19 -16.44 2.70 10.63
CA SER A 19 -16.85 1.97 11.84
C SER A 19 -15.63 1.49 12.63
N GLU A 20 -15.85 1.04 13.87
CA GLU A 20 -14.78 0.42 14.69
C GLU A 20 -14.21 -0.84 14.03
N ASP A 21 -15.06 -1.63 13.35
CA ASP A 21 -14.63 -2.80 12.59
C ASP A 21 -13.76 -2.40 11.39
N ASP A 22 -14.10 -1.30 10.71
CA ASP A 22 -13.27 -0.77 9.62
C ASP A 22 -11.90 -0.31 10.12
N GLU A 23 -11.84 0.39 11.26
CA GLU A 23 -10.57 0.84 11.87
C GLU A 23 -9.68 -0.34 12.23
N ASN A 24 -10.23 -1.35 12.92
CA ASN A 24 -9.49 -2.55 13.30
C ASN A 24 -8.96 -3.28 12.07
N LEU A 25 -9.80 -3.46 11.04
CA LEU A 25 -9.40 -4.11 9.80
C LEU A 25 -8.28 -3.35 9.09
N ILE A 26 -8.36 -2.02 9.00
CA ILE A 26 -7.29 -1.21 8.41
C ILE A 26 -6.00 -1.40 9.19
N LEU A 27 -6.03 -1.28 10.51
CA LEU A 27 -4.84 -1.44 11.35
C LEU A 27 -4.23 -2.85 11.22
N GLU A 28 -5.07 -3.89 11.17
CA GLU A 28 -4.64 -5.27 10.93
C GLU A 28 -3.96 -5.42 9.57
N LEU A 29 -4.49 -4.82 8.50
CA LEU A 29 -3.89 -4.87 7.17
C LEU A 29 -2.54 -4.13 7.13
N LEU A 30 -2.47 -2.96 7.76
CA LEU A 30 -1.23 -2.17 7.84
C LEU A 30 -0.12 -2.96 8.56
N GLU A 31 -0.47 -3.66 9.64
CA GLU A 31 0.45 -4.53 10.37
C GLU A 31 0.83 -5.75 9.54
N LYS A 32 -0.16 -6.50 9.02
CA LYS A 32 0.02 -7.74 8.25
C LYS A 32 0.94 -7.55 7.05
N TYR A 33 0.86 -6.42 6.37
CA TYR A 33 1.67 -6.12 5.19
C TYR A 33 2.85 -5.20 5.46
N HIS A 34 3.17 -4.97 6.73
CA HIS A 34 4.33 -4.21 7.17
C HIS A 34 4.37 -2.79 6.57
N VAL A 35 3.21 -2.15 6.38
CA VAL A 35 3.11 -0.82 5.77
C VAL A 35 3.95 0.19 6.53
N TYR A 36 4.05 0.00 7.86
CA TYR A 36 4.87 0.87 8.69
C TYR A 36 6.38 0.79 8.41
N LEU A 37 6.82 -0.28 7.77
CA LEU A 37 8.22 -0.60 7.51
C LEU A 37 8.63 -0.31 6.06
N TRP A 38 7.69 0.12 5.21
CA TRP A 38 7.97 0.50 3.82
C TRP A 38 9.00 1.60 3.63
N ILE A 39 9.38 2.32 4.68
CA ILE A 39 10.45 3.32 4.61
C ILE A 39 11.86 2.71 4.55
N PHE A 40 12.01 1.42 4.83
CA PHE A 40 13.31 0.75 4.89
C PHE A 40 13.67 0.05 3.58
N ASP A 41 14.95 0.11 3.20
CA ASP A 41 15.48 -0.47 1.95
C ASP A 41 15.15 -1.96 1.76
N GLU A 42 14.96 -2.70 2.85
CA GLU A 42 14.62 -4.13 2.80
C GLU A 42 13.23 -4.40 2.17
N TYR A 43 12.36 -3.38 2.10
CA TYR A 43 11.06 -3.41 1.42
C TYR A 43 11.12 -2.89 -0.02
N HIS A 44 12.32 -2.62 -0.54
CA HIS A 44 12.55 -2.10 -1.89
C HIS A 44 13.56 -2.95 -2.64
N CYS A 45 13.62 -4.25 -2.33
CA CYS A 45 14.59 -5.16 -2.93
C CYS A 45 14.39 -5.28 -4.44
N LYS A 46 13.14 -5.19 -4.92
CA LYS A 46 12.84 -5.19 -6.36
C LYS A 46 13.43 -3.98 -7.09
N SER A 47 13.48 -2.81 -6.46
CA SER A 47 14.01 -1.58 -7.07
C SER A 47 15.46 -1.77 -7.52
N ASN A 48 16.23 -2.60 -6.80
CA ASN A 48 17.61 -2.95 -7.17
C ASN A 48 17.72 -3.89 -8.38
N ALA A 49 16.61 -4.50 -8.83
CA ALA A 49 16.54 -5.39 -9.98
C ALA A 49 16.11 -4.68 -11.27
N ARG A 50 15.73 -3.41 -11.21
CA ARG A 50 15.33 -2.59 -12.37
C ARG A 50 16.47 -1.68 -12.83
N ASP A 51 16.40 -1.28 -14.09
CA ASP A 51 17.32 -0.28 -14.65
C ASP A 51 17.00 1.09 -14.02
N PRO A 52 17.95 1.77 -13.35
CA PRO A 52 17.71 3.08 -12.76
C PRO A 52 17.37 4.18 -13.77
N ASP A 53 17.61 3.96 -15.08
CA ASP A 53 17.24 4.89 -16.14
C ASP A 53 15.78 4.71 -16.64
N ASP A 54 15.04 3.74 -16.08
CA ASP A 54 13.62 3.55 -16.37
C ASP A 54 12.76 4.59 -15.62
N LEU A 55 12.32 5.60 -16.37
CA LEU A 55 11.46 6.69 -15.87
C LEU A 55 9.96 6.36 -15.97
N GLU A 56 9.59 5.21 -16.54
CA GLU A 56 8.21 4.74 -16.60
C GLU A 56 7.94 3.79 -15.43
N GLY A 57 7.25 4.27 -14.40
CA GLY A 57 6.97 3.42 -13.25
C GLY A 57 5.66 3.75 -12.55
N TYR A 58 5.51 3.18 -11.36
CA TYR A 58 4.27 3.23 -10.62
C TYR A 58 4.30 4.22 -9.46
N ASP A 59 3.38 5.17 -9.48
CA ASP A 59 3.23 6.15 -8.41
C ASP A 59 2.14 5.73 -7.43
N TRP A 60 2.33 6.05 -6.16
CA TRP A 60 1.33 5.81 -5.12
C TRP A 60 1.43 6.81 -3.98
N TYR A 61 0.30 6.98 -3.30
CA TYR A 61 0.18 7.85 -2.15
C TYR A 61 -0.89 7.36 -1.17
N LEU A 62 -0.47 7.21 0.08
CA LEU A 62 -1.29 6.88 1.23
C LEU A 62 -1.07 7.93 2.34
N GLU A 63 -2.15 8.57 2.77
CA GLU A 63 -2.17 9.45 3.93
C GLU A 63 -2.99 8.83 5.04
N MET A 64 -2.43 8.82 6.25
CA MET A 64 -3.11 8.41 7.47
C MET A 64 -3.08 9.53 8.50
N VAL A 65 -4.25 9.96 8.95
CA VAL A 65 -4.42 11.01 9.97
C VAL A 65 -4.87 10.35 11.27
N PHE A 66 -4.02 10.39 12.29
CA PHE A 66 -4.27 9.83 13.61
C PHE A 66 -4.72 10.90 14.62
N ASN A 67 -5.19 10.45 15.79
CA ASN A 67 -5.56 11.32 16.89
C ASN A 67 -4.40 12.25 17.31
N GLY A 68 -4.72 13.51 17.59
CA GLY A 68 -3.73 14.51 18.00
C GLY A 68 -2.95 15.13 16.84
N ASP A 69 -3.55 15.18 15.64
CA ASP A 69 -3.00 15.79 14.42
C ASP A 69 -1.69 15.15 13.94
N VAL A 70 -1.44 13.89 14.30
CA VAL A 70 -0.31 13.13 13.78
C VAL A 70 -0.68 12.64 12.39
N ILE A 71 -0.01 13.17 11.37
CA ILE A 71 -0.23 12.82 9.97
C ILE A 71 0.96 12.02 9.47
N TRP A 72 0.66 10.90 8.81
CA TRP A 72 1.67 10.10 8.13
C TRP A 72 1.43 10.07 6.64
N HIS A 73 2.40 10.59 5.90
CA HIS A 73 2.45 10.52 4.44
C HIS A 73 3.40 9.41 4.01
N LEU A 74 2.86 8.43 3.29
CA LEU A 74 3.63 7.41 2.60
C LEU A 74 3.40 7.59 1.11
N PHE A 75 4.48 7.79 0.36
CA PHE A 75 4.41 7.94 -1.08
C PHE A 75 5.68 7.41 -1.72
N GLY A 76 5.55 6.98 -2.97
CA GLY A 76 6.66 6.55 -3.80
C GLY A 76 6.38 6.91 -5.25
N TYR A 77 7.47 7.11 -5.98
CA TYR A 77 7.45 7.35 -7.42
C TYR A 77 8.15 6.21 -8.12
N ASN A 78 7.62 5.86 -9.29
CA ASN A 78 8.16 4.84 -10.18
C ASN A 78 8.27 3.41 -9.62
N GLU A 79 7.89 3.16 -8.37
CA GLU A 79 7.99 1.85 -7.74
C GLU A 79 7.10 1.68 -6.51
N TYR A 80 6.58 0.46 -6.34
CA TYR A 80 5.86 0.06 -5.13
C TYR A 80 6.77 -0.70 -4.15
N PRO A 81 6.58 -0.52 -2.83
CA PRO A 81 7.15 -1.40 -1.83
C PRO A 81 6.81 -2.88 -2.11
N ASP A 82 7.73 -3.78 -1.77
CA ASP A 82 7.67 -5.19 -2.14
C ASP A 82 6.38 -5.90 -1.67
N THR A 83 5.74 -5.46 -0.57
CA THR A 83 4.48 -6.02 -0.05
C THR A 83 3.21 -5.24 -0.46
N TYR A 84 3.34 -4.15 -1.24
CA TYR A 84 2.22 -3.29 -1.65
C TYR A 84 1.14 -4.03 -2.43
N VAL A 85 1.56 -4.86 -3.40
CA VAL A 85 0.62 -5.61 -4.26
C VAL A 85 -0.18 -6.63 -3.46
N HIS A 86 0.41 -7.24 -2.42
CA HIS A 86 -0.31 -8.16 -1.54
C HIS A 86 -1.39 -7.43 -0.74
N LEU A 87 -1.07 -6.27 -0.16
CA LEU A 87 -2.05 -5.41 0.50
C LEU A 87 -3.19 -5.03 -0.45
N ALA A 88 -2.86 -4.54 -1.63
CA ALA A 88 -3.84 -4.08 -2.62
C ALA A 88 -4.78 -5.22 -3.06
N ARG A 89 -4.27 -6.43 -3.24
CA ARG A 89 -5.10 -7.60 -3.56
C ARG A 89 -6.07 -7.96 -2.45
N GLU A 90 -5.62 -7.99 -1.20
CA GLU A 90 -6.52 -8.28 -0.08
C GLU A 90 -7.59 -7.19 0.06
N ILE A 91 -7.25 -5.92 -0.17
CA ILE A 91 -8.24 -4.83 -0.24
C ILE A 91 -9.27 -5.07 -1.36
N ILE A 92 -8.85 -5.52 -2.55
CA ILE A 92 -9.77 -5.87 -3.64
C ILE A 92 -10.66 -7.05 -3.24
N GLU A 93 -10.12 -8.08 -2.59
CA GLU A 93 -10.91 -9.24 -2.14
C GLU A 93 -11.97 -8.84 -1.11
N ILE A 94 -11.63 -7.93 -0.19
CA ILE A 94 -12.54 -7.43 0.85
C ILE A 94 -13.60 -6.50 0.27
N THR A 95 -13.20 -5.57 -0.58
CA THR A 95 -14.04 -4.43 -0.99
C THR A 95 -14.67 -4.60 -2.38
N GLY A 96 -14.12 -5.50 -3.21
CA GLY A 96 -14.44 -5.59 -4.63
C GLY A 96 -13.90 -4.44 -5.48
N MET A 97 -13.05 -3.57 -4.92
CA MET A 97 -12.58 -2.34 -5.57
C MET A 97 -11.05 -2.24 -5.57
N ASP A 98 -10.48 -1.80 -6.68
CA ASP A 98 -9.05 -1.52 -6.82
C ASP A 98 -8.70 -0.11 -6.31
N LEU A 99 -8.73 0.05 -4.99
CA LEU A 99 -8.50 1.34 -4.33
C LEU A 99 -7.03 1.80 -4.35
N LEU A 100 -6.12 0.88 -4.66
CA LEU A 100 -4.66 1.11 -4.70
C LEU A 100 -4.08 1.02 -6.13
N GLU A 101 -4.96 0.97 -7.14
CA GLU A 101 -4.67 1.08 -8.58
C GLU A 101 -3.72 0.04 -9.17
N ILE A 102 -3.70 -1.17 -8.62
CA ILE A 102 -2.76 -2.22 -9.04
C ILE A 102 -3.16 -2.93 -10.34
N ASN A 103 -4.38 -2.74 -10.85
CA ASN A 103 -4.79 -3.30 -12.15
C ASN A 103 -4.10 -2.62 -13.35
N THR A 104 -3.32 -1.57 -13.11
CA THR A 104 -2.47 -0.92 -14.10
C THR A 104 -1.11 -1.60 -14.28
N ILE A 105 -0.76 -2.54 -13.39
CA ILE A 105 0.52 -3.25 -13.38
C ILE A 105 0.56 -4.32 -14.47
N SER A 106 1.70 -4.45 -15.16
CA SER A 106 1.92 -5.48 -16.17
C SER A 106 2.01 -6.89 -15.55
N ASP A 107 1.64 -7.94 -16.30
CA ASP A 107 1.78 -9.33 -15.84
C ASP A 107 3.23 -9.72 -15.50
N GLU A 108 4.20 -9.11 -16.17
CA GLU A 108 5.62 -9.35 -15.93
C GLU A 108 6.05 -8.76 -14.59
N ASP A 109 5.69 -7.51 -14.32
CA ASP A 109 5.97 -6.86 -13.04
C ASP A 109 5.23 -7.52 -11.89
N MET A 110 4.00 -7.96 -12.13
CA MET A 110 3.20 -8.67 -11.14
C MET A 110 3.90 -9.94 -10.62
N LYS A 111 4.63 -10.66 -11.49
CA LYS A 111 5.44 -11.83 -11.06
C LYS A 111 6.60 -11.42 -10.15
N LEU A 112 7.23 -10.28 -10.42
CA LEU A 112 8.29 -9.75 -9.57
C LEU A 112 7.75 -9.33 -8.21
N PHE A 113 6.66 -8.56 -8.18
CA PHE A 113 6.00 -8.16 -6.94
C PHE A 113 5.62 -9.35 -6.05
N ASN A 114 5.04 -10.41 -6.63
CA ASN A 114 4.74 -11.62 -5.86
C ASN A 114 5.99 -12.22 -5.24
N LYS A 115 7.04 -12.42 -6.04
CA LYS A 115 8.29 -13.04 -5.57
C LYS A 115 8.91 -12.28 -4.40
N PHE A 116 9.03 -10.95 -4.50
CA PHE A 116 9.69 -10.16 -3.45
C PHE A 116 8.82 -10.00 -2.21
N GLY A 117 7.51 -9.73 -2.37
CA GLY A 117 6.59 -9.67 -1.25
C GLY A 117 6.48 -11.00 -0.50
N ASP A 118 6.40 -12.13 -1.21
CA ASP A 118 6.37 -13.47 -0.59
C ASP A 118 7.63 -13.73 0.25
N ASN A 119 8.81 -13.28 -0.21
CA ASN A 119 10.07 -13.43 0.54
C ASN A 119 10.11 -12.59 1.83
N ILE A 120 9.39 -11.46 1.87
CA ILE A 120 9.28 -10.63 3.07
C ILE A 120 8.26 -11.24 4.03
N LEU A 121 7.09 -11.61 3.53
CA LEU A 121 5.97 -12.10 4.34
C LEU A 121 6.16 -13.54 4.86
N SER A 122 7.16 -14.26 4.35
CA SER A 122 7.51 -15.62 4.80
C SER A 122 8.55 -15.68 5.92
N LYS A 123 9.09 -14.52 6.33
CA LYS A 123 10.05 -14.40 7.44
C LYS A 123 9.32 -14.22 8.76
#